data_AF-A0A954U1S1-F1
#
_entry.id   AF-A0A954U1S1-F1
#
_cell.length_a   1.000
_cell.length_b   1.000
_cell.length_c   1.000
_cell.angle_alpha   90.00
_cell.angle_beta   90.00
_cell.angle_gamma   90.00
#
_symmetry.space_group_name_H-M   'P 1'
#
loop_
_entity.id
_entity.type
_entity.pdbx_description
1 polymer ?
#
loop_
_entity_poly.entity_id
_entity_poly.type
_entity_poly.pdbx_seq_one_letter_code
_entity_poly.pdbx_strand_id
1 'polypeptide(L)'
;KKALKKKMPTRRANQQYWNESQFEQLRTAPAGKLQSRGALPWRLLAYMLDASPDVDNIRRLVEKRLMPPKQLEAGQKQLDRMLLTLWRAGYVSLEPKPPLDALSKDSKPNTPSVGKESSTAQIPESGGNRLRIPTSNETRRSGTAQDETAENESTESAYQPRLAHPTDKMSQLLQLRGVHPLYGVFLVNQLGAADRAERLQAMESVLEMPMSVGPAIRVPKYEDLPPGPLATGRLDVQLLQLGLASPEELGAGTGDRDDDDRGREMFPEERVWPLTLAEKLRRLFDHEFPGVYDLRTTPVWIAGELLEFNGNFNKYITSHGLQKQEGMIFRHLLRLILLIGEFAGLCPPDITEAEWQDELYSIRDQLVDSCRAVDSTSTDKMLEESQSSDEPTTP
;
A
#
# COMPACT_ATOMS: atom_id res chain seq x y z
N LYS A 1 -42.20 -22.67 -0.22
CA LYS A 1 -42.67 -21.30 -0.62
C LYS A 1 -42.63 -20.25 0.51
N LYS A 2 -43.10 -20.53 1.75
CA LYS A 2 -43.03 -19.55 2.87
C LYS A 2 -41.61 -19.24 3.38
N ALA A 3 -40.70 -20.22 3.39
CA ALA A 3 -39.30 -20.02 3.78
C ALA A 3 -38.51 -19.11 2.82
N LEU A 4 -38.78 -19.20 1.52
CA LEU A 4 -38.18 -18.34 0.48
C LEU A 4 -38.62 -16.87 0.63
N LYS A 5 -39.90 -16.62 0.93
CA LYS A 5 -40.39 -15.24 1.20
C LYS A 5 -39.76 -14.62 2.45
N LYS A 6 -39.40 -15.44 3.45
CA LYS A 6 -38.74 -14.97 4.69
C LYS A 6 -37.27 -14.60 4.48
N LYS A 7 -36.61 -15.16 3.46
CA LYS A 7 -35.25 -14.81 3.02
C LYS A 7 -35.22 -13.75 1.91
N MET A 8 -36.36 -13.23 1.45
CA MET A 8 -36.36 -12.17 0.45
C MET A 8 -35.80 -10.88 1.06
N PRO A 9 -34.75 -10.28 0.49
CA PRO A 9 -34.23 -9.01 0.96
C PRO A 9 -35.33 -7.96 0.84
N THR A 10 -35.72 -7.41 1.98
CA THR A 10 -36.73 -6.35 2.04
C THR A 10 -36.05 -5.03 1.70
N ARG A 11 -36.68 -4.24 0.83
CA ARG A 11 -36.19 -2.91 0.46
C ARG A 11 -36.03 -2.05 1.72
N ARG A 12 -34.84 -1.50 1.95
CA ARG A 12 -34.49 -0.64 3.09
C ARG A 12 -35.28 0.67 2.99
N ALA A 13 -36.09 1.00 3.99
CA ALA A 13 -36.93 2.20 3.98
C ALA A 13 -36.13 3.52 3.81
N ASN A 14 -34.87 3.56 4.24
CA ASN A 14 -34.00 4.73 4.16
C ASN A 14 -33.25 4.88 2.82
N GLN A 15 -33.52 4.03 1.82
CA GLN A 15 -32.89 4.12 0.51
C GLN A 15 -33.93 4.40 -0.57
N GLN A 16 -33.61 5.35 -1.45
CA GLN A 16 -34.42 5.63 -2.63
C GLN A 16 -34.16 4.54 -3.68
N TYR A 17 -35.23 3.86 -4.07
CA TYR A 17 -35.18 2.86 -5.12
C TYR A 17 -35.56 3.51 -6.45
N TRP A 18 -34.73 3.26 -7.46
CA TRP A 18 -34.96 3.74 -8.82
C TRP A 18 -36.32 3.24 -9.34
N ASN A 19 -37.11 4.17 -9.88
CA ASN A 19 -38.33 3.87 -10.62
C ASN A 19 -38.14 4.22 -12.12
N GLU A 20 -39.04 3.70 -12.95
CA GLU A 20 -38.96 3.86 -14.41
C GLU A 20 -38.95 5.35 -14.83
N SER A 21 -39.72 6.20 -14.14
CA SER A 21 -39.72 7.64 -14.37
C SER A 21 -38.38 8.33 -14.06
N GLN A 22 -37.67 7.91 -13.01
CA GLN A 22 -36.33 8.43 -12.69
C GLN A 22 -35.29 7.96 -13.71
N PHE A 23 -35.48 6.76 -14.28
CA PHE A 23 -34.63 6.25 -15.35
C PHE A 23 -34.83 7.01 -16.65
N GLU A 24 -36.07 7.32 -17.03
CA GLU A 24 -36.36 8.17 -18.21
C GLU A 24 -35.86 9.61 -18.03
N GLN A 25 -35.95 10.16 -16.81
CA GLN A 25 -35.35 11.45 -16.48
C GLN A 25 -33.82 11.44 -16.63
N LEU A 26 -33.14 10.36 -16.24
CA LEU A 26 -31.70 10.22 -16.48
C LEU A 26 -31.35 10.15 -17.97
N ARG A 27 -32.14 9.44 -18.77
CA ARG A 27 -31.91 9.32 -20.23
C ARG A 27 -32.04 10.66 -20.95
N THR A 28 -32.92 11.54 -20.46
CA THR A 28 -33.22 12.84 -21.06
C THR A 28 -32.44 13.99 -20.42
N ALA A 29 -31.74 13.74 -19.31
CA ALA A 29 -30.94 14.74 -18.63
C ALA A 29 -29.75 15.20 -19.51
N PRO A 30 -29.44 16.51 -19.54
CA PRO A 30 -28.25 17.01 -20.22
C PRO A 30 -26.99 16.43 -19.57
N ALA A 31 -25.89 16.36 -20.34
CA ALA A 31 -24.60 15.91 -19.82
C ALA A 31 -24.25 16.68 -18.55
N GLY A 32 -24.15 15.96 -17.42
CA GLY A 32 -23.79 16.54 -16.15
C GLY A 32 -22.38 17.15 -16.20
N LYS A 33 -21.97 17.80 -15.11
CA LYS A 33 -20.56 18.23 -14.93
C LYS A 33 -19.70 16.99 -14.71
N LEU A 34 -19.41 16.27 -15.79
CA LEU A 34 -18.54 15.09 -15.76
C LEU A 34 -17.12 15.54 -15.44
N GLN A 35 -16.53 14.88 -14.45
CA GLN A 35 -15.17 15.12 -14.03
C GLN A 35 -14.47 13.77 -13.94
N SER A 36 -13.28 13.67 -14.51
CA SER A 36 -12.45 12.49 -14.30
C SER A 36 -12.03 12.48 -12.83
N ARG A 37 -12.34 11.39 -12.11
CA ARG A 37 -11.89 11.20 -10.73
C ARG A 37 -10.87 10.07 -10.68
N GLY A 38 -9.87 10.22 -9.81
CA GLY A 38 -8.83 9.22 -9.60
C GLY A 38 -7.49 9.61 -10.23
N ALA A 39 -6.42 9.01 -9.72
CA ALA A 39 -5.08 9.11 -10.28
C ALA A 39 -4.92 8.22 -11.52
N LEU A 40 -3.82 8.39 -12.26
CA LEU A 40 -3.43 7.44 -13.29
C LEU A 40 -3.02 6.12 -12.60
N PRO A 41 -3.66 4.96 -12.89
CA PRO A 41 -3.29 3.70 -12.27
C PRO A 41 -1.88 3.26 -12.67
N TRP A 42 -1.10 2.72 -11.73
CA TRP A 42 0.26 2.21 -11.98
C TRP A 42 0.30 1.13 -13.07
N ARG A 43 -0.70 0.23 -13.09
CA ARG A 43 -0.80 -0.83 -14.10
C ARG A 43 -1.04 -0.27 -15.50
N LEU A 44 -1.87 0.77 -15.62
CA LEU A 44 -2.09 1.45 -16.90
C LEU A 44 -0.82 2.15 -17.36
N LEU A 45 -0.10 2.81 -16.44
CA LEU A 45 1.19 3.43 -16.76
C LEU A 45 2.19 2.39 -17.28
N ALA A 46 2.33 1.26 -16.60
CA ALA A 46 3.21 0.17 -17.05
C ALA A 46 2.82 -0.35 -18.44
N TYR A 47 1.53 -0.59 -18.69
CA TYR A 47 1.04 -1.03 -20.01
C TYR A 47 1.31 -0.01 -21.12
N MET A 48 1.13 1.28 -20.84
CA MET A 48 1.41 2.34 -21.82
C MET A 48 2.89 2.45 -22.16
N LEU A 49 3.77 2.30 -21.15
CA LEU A 49 5.22 2.32 -21.33
C LEU A 49 5.74 1.09 -22.07
N ASP A 50 5.06 -0.06 -21.91
CA ASP A 50 5.36 -1.29 -22.65
C ASP A 50 5.02 -1.12 -24.14
N ALA A 51 3.89 -0.48 -24.44
CA ALA A 51 3.46 -0.20 -25.80
C ALA A 51 4.26 0.92 -26.48
N SER A 52 4.67 1.96 -25.75
CA SER A 52 5.46 3.07 -26.29
C SER A 52 6.31 3.75 -25.20
N PRO A 53 7.63 3.95 -25.43
CA PRO A 53 8.51 4.59 -24.47
C PRO A 53 8.36 6.13 -24.41
N ASP A 54 7.49 6.71 -25.22
CA ASP A 54 7.31 8.17 -25.31
C ASP A 54 6.38 8.71 -24.21
N VAL A 55 6.95 9.51 -23.30
CA VAL A 55 6.24 10.09 -22.16
C VAL A 55 5.25 11.17 -22.61
N ASP A 56 5.48 11.83 -23.76
CA ASP A 56 4.60 12.90 -24.24
C ASP A 56 3.19 12.38 -24.56
N ASN A 57 3.06 11.12 -24.99
CA ASN A 57 1.76 10.50 -25.21
C ASN A 57 0.96 10.35 -23.91
N ILE A 58 1.65 10.01 -22.82
CA ILE A 58 1.04 9.90 -21.49
C ILE A 58 0.69 11.30 -20.95
N ARG A 59 1.55 12.30 -21.17
CA ARG A 59 1.25 13.69 -20.79
C ARG A 59 0.03 14.23 -21.49
N ARG A 60 -0.09 14.02 -22.81
CA ARG A 60 -1.27 14.40 -23.60
C ARG A 60 -2.54 13.70 -23.11
N LEU A 61 -2.44 12.45 -22.69
CA LEU A 61 -3.56 11.74 -22.07
C LEU A 61 -4.02 12.45 -20.80
N VAL A 62 -3.09 12.80 -19.91
CA VAL A 62 -3.40 13.52 -18.66
C VAL A 62 -4.01 14.89 -18.95
N GLU A 63 -3.50 15.64 -19.93
CA GLU A 63 -4.02 16.96 -20.35
C GLU A 63 -5.45 16.91 -20.87
N LYS A 64 -5.80 15.87 -21.62
CA LYS A 64 -7.14 15.71 -22.22
C LYS A 64 -8.20 15.23 -21.22
N ARG A 65 -7.82 14.95 -19.96
CA ARG A 65 -8.78 14.53 -18.93
C ARG A 65 -9.72 15.69 -18.60
N LEU A 66 -11.00 15.37 -18.39
CA LEU A 66 -12.02 16.32 -17.96
C LEU A 66 -11.81 16.73 -16.49
N MET A 67 -10.80 17.57 -16.22
CA MET A 67 -10.45 18.05 -14.88
C MET A 67 -10.15 19.56 -14.89
N PRO A 68 -10.34 20.27 -13.76
CA PRO A 68 -9.91 21.65 -13.61
C PRO A 68 -8.39 21.81 -13.81
N PRO A 69 -7.90 22.99 -14.24
CA PRO A 69 -6.48 23.20 -14.57
C PRO A 69 -5.53 22.87 -13.41
N LYS A 70 -5.89 23.21 -12.17
CA LYS A 70 -5.11 22.87 -10.97
C LYS A 70 -4.93 21.36 -10.78
N GLN A 71 -5.94 20.56 -11.12
CA GLN A 71 -5.88 19.11 -11.02
C GLN A 71 -5.08 18.49 -12.17
N LEU A 72 -5.09 19.11 -13.35
CA LEU A 72 -4.23 18.70 -14.47
C LEU A 72 -2.75 18.92 -14.12
N GLU A 73 -2.40 20.08 -13.58
CA GLU A 73 -1.03 20.37 -13.10
C GLU A 73 -0.58 19.38 -12.01
N ALA A 74 -1.46 19.09 -11.05
CA ALA A 74 -1.20 18.08 -10.03
C ALA A 74 -1.02 16.68 -10.64
N GLY A 75 -1.82 16.32 -11.65
CA GLY A 75 -1.71 15.07 -12.38
C GLY A 75 -0.40 14.94 -13.17
N GLN A 76 0.09 16.02 -13.77
CA GLN A 76 1.41 16.05 -14.44
C GLN A 76 2.54 15.85 -13.43
N LYS A 77 2.50 16.57 -12.31
CA LYS A 77 3.49 16.40 -11.22
C LYS A 77 3.44 14.98 -10.63
N GLN A 78 2.25 14.39 -10.54
CA GLN A 78 2.10 13.01 -10.10
C GLN A 78 2.72 12.03 -11.10
N LEU A 79 2.50 12.22 -12.41
CA LEU A 79 3.13 11.40 -13.44
C LEU A 79 4.66 11.44 -13.33
N ASP A 80 5.25 12.62 -13.14
CA ASP A 80 6.71 12.76 -12.97
C ASP A 80 7.21 11.99 -11.74
N ARG A 81 6.49 12.06 -10.61
CA ARG A 81 6.79 11.27 -9.41
C ARG A 81 6.69 9.76 -9.66
N MET A 82 5.64 9.33 -10.37
CA MET A 82 5.46 7.91 -10.70
C MET A 82 6.61 7.38 -11.57
N LEU A 83 7.04 8.15 -12.57
CA LEU A 83 8.18 7.79 -13.43
C LEU A 83 9.49 7.72 -12.63
N LEU A 84 9.72 8.66 -11.71
CA LEU A 84 10.86 8.61 -10.80
C LEU A 84 10.82 7.38 -9.89
N THR A 85 9.65 7.00 -9.36
CA THR A 85 9.48 5.78 -8.57
C THR A 85 9.79 4.53 -9.39
N LEU A 86 9.29 4.44 -10.62
CA LEU A 86 9.59 3.31 -11.52
C LEU A 86 11.08 3.23 -11.87
N TRP A 87 11.73 4.39 -12.06
CA TRP A 87 13.17 4.46 -12.31
C TRP A 87 14.00 4.02 -11.09
N ARG A 88 13.66 4.51 -9.89
CA ARG A 88 14.35 4.11 -8.63
C ARG A 88 14.28 2.61 -8.40
N ALA A 89 13.14 2.01 -8.72
CA ALA A 89 12.92 0.58 -8.58
C ALA A 89 13.51 -0.25 -9.74
N GLY A 90 14.07 0.40 -10.77
CA GLY A 90 14.74 -0.26 -11.89
C GLY A 90 13.79 -0.85 -12.95
N TYR A 91 12.52 -0.43 -12.96
CA TYR A 91 11.55 -0.85 -13.98
C TYR A 91 11.66 -0.06 -15.29
N VAL A 92 12.20 1.16 -15.24
CA VAL A 92 12.27 2.07 -16.39
C VAL A 92 13.62 2.79 -16.40
N SER A 93 14.19 2.99 -17.59
CA SER A 93 15.31 3.90 -17.84
C SER A 93 14.82 5.22 -18.41
N LEU A 94 15.06 6.33 -17.71
CA LEU A 94 14.58 7.66 -18.09
C LEU A 94 15.63 8.47 -18.86
N GLU A 95 15.18 9.19 -19.89
CA GLU A 95 15.98 10.16 -20.62
C GLU A 95 15.28 11.55 -20.64
N PRO A 96 15.96 12.63 -20.23
CA PRO A 96 17.31 12.71 -19.65
C PRO A 96 17.41 12.01 -18.29
N LYS A 97 18.60 11.58 -17.86
CA LYS A 97 18.77 10.93 -16.54
C LYS A 97 18.40 11.90 -15.41
N PRO A 98 17.69 11.44 -14.36
CA PRO A 98 17.28 12.32 -13.27
C PRO A 98 18.47 12.84 -12.46
N PRO A 99 18.45 14.12 -12.02
CA PRO A 99 19.48 14.66 -11.14
C PRO A 99 19.37 13.99 -9.77
N LEU A 100 20.47 13.40 -9.31
CA LEU A 100 20.53 12.66 -8.04
C LEU A 100 20.16 13.54 -6.82
N ASP A 101 20.38 14.86 -6.90
CA ASP A 101 20.10 15.81 -5.81
C ASP A 101 18.60 16.12 -5.60
N ALA A 102 17.74 15.87 -6.59
CA ALA A 102 16.30 15.97 -6.41
C ALA A 102 15.72 14.78 -5.62
N LEU A 103 16.52 13.73 -5.40
CA LEU A 103 16.08 12.48 -4.78
C LEU A 103 16.09 12.52 -3.24
N SER A 104 16.88 13.42 -2.65
CA SER A 104 17.13 13.49 -1.19
C SER A 104 16.25 14.50 -0.44
N LYS A 105 15.48 15.35 -1.14
CA LYS A 105 14.64 16.38 -0.50
C LYS A 105 13.32 15.86 0.07
N ASP A 106 12.83 14.71 -0.37
CA ASP A 106 11.61 14.09 0.17
C ASP A 106 11.87 13.26 1.45
N SER A 107 13.13 13.04 1.80
CA SER A 107 13.56 12.31 3.00
C SER A 107 14.28 13.25 3.97
N LYS A 108 13.60 14.28 4.47
CA LYS A 108 14.08 14.97 5.68
C LYS A 108 13.49 14.29 6.91
N PRO A 109 14.28 13.55 7.70
CA PRO A 109 13.84 13.11 9.01
C PRO A 109 13.59 14.34 9.89
N ASN A 110 12.41 14.37 10.50
CA ASN A 110 12.12 15.27 11.60
C ASN A 110 13.03 14.89 12.76
N THR A 111 14.18 15.56 12.89
CA THR A 111 15.01 15.46 14.09
C THR A 111 14.46 16.47 15.11
N PRO A 112 13.80 16.05 16.19
CA PRO A 112 13.54 16.95 17.30
C PRO A 112 14.88 17.40 17.88
N SER A 113 15.05 18.71 17.93
CA SER A 113 16.24 19.37 18.48
C SER A 113 16.28 19.12 19.99
N VAL A 114 17.01 18.08 20.41
CA VAL A 114 17.37 17.89 21.82
C VAL A 114 18.37 18.98 22.17
N GLY A 115 17.89 19.97 22.92
CA GLY A 115 18.70 21.04 23.49
C GLY A 115 19.78 20.48 24.40
N LYS A 116 21.01 20.95 24.19
CA LYS A 116 22.11 20.77 25.13
C LYS A 116 21.79 21.52 26.41
N GLU A 117 21.61 20.77 27.49
CA GLU A 117 21.78 21.28 28.84
C GLU A 117 23.28 21.54 29.10
N SER A 118 23.59 22.74 29.56
CA SER A 118 24.76 23.01 30.39
C SER A 118 24.34 24.05 31.41
N SER A 119 24.28 23.58 32.64
CA SER A 119 23.90 24.25 33.86
C SER A 119 24.92 25.32 34.27
N THR A 120 24.44 26.47 34.77
CA THR A 120 24.86 27.08 36.05
C THR A 120 23.83 28.16 36.41
N ALA A 121 23.31 28.10 37.63
CA ALA A 121 22.35 29.04 38.20
C ALA A 121 23.06 30.25 38.83
N GLN A 122 22.46 31.45 38.76
CA GLN A 122 21.89 32.19 39.92
C GLN A 122 21.68 33.71 39.70
N ILE A 123 20.43 34.11 40.03
CA ILE A 123 19.93 35.38 40.65
C ILE A 123 19.77 36.65 39.76
N PRO A 124 18.57 37.29 39.75
CA PRO A 124 18.27 38.52 39.04
C PRO A 124 18.25 39.76 39.96
N GLU A 125 18.74 40.92 39.52
CA GLU A 125 18.28 42.22 40.04
C GLU A 125 18.34 43.33 38.97
N SER A 126 17.17 43.96 38.79
CA SER A 126 16.91 45.41 38.81
C SER A 126 17.82 46.40 38.07
N GLY A 127 17.17 47.32 37.34
CA GLY A 127 17.70 48.66 37.09
C GLY A 127 17.65 49.09 35.63
N GLY A 128 16.57 49.78 35.25
CA GLY A 128 16.41 50.27 33.89
C GLY A 128 17.39 51.38 33.49
N ASN A 129 17.57 51.56 32.19
CA ASN A 129 17.53 52.91 31.64
C ASN A 129 17.22 52.92 30.13
N ARG A 130 16.52 53.99 29.77
CA ARG A 130 15.96 54.36 28.47
C ARG A 130 17.02 54.83 27.46
N LEU A 131 16.59 54.82 26.18
CA LEU A 131 17.04 55.66 25.05
C LEU A 131 18.45 55.32 24.51
N ARG A 132 18.77 55.33 23.22
CA ARG A 132 18.29 56.11 22.07
C ARG A 132 18.78 55.47 20.76
N ILE A 133 17.98 55.59 19.69
CA ILE A 133 18.43 55.47 18.28
C ILE A 133 19.33 56.68 17.96
N PRO A 134 20.36 56.52 17.11
CA PRO A 134 20.37 57.32 15.89
C PRO A 134 20.76 56.54 14.63
N THR A 135 19.99 56.84 13.60
CA THR A 135 20.24 56.70 12.17
C THR A 135 21.45 57.51 11.70
N SER A 136 22.25 57.00 10.75
CA SER A 136 22.64 57.75 9.54
C SER A 136 23.63 57.00 8.62
N ASN A 137 23.20 56.88 7.35
CA ASN A 137 23.92 57.08 6.09
C ASN A 137 25.09 56.18 5.63
N GLU A 138 24.78 55.47 4.53
CA GLU A 138 25.44 55.52 3.22
C GLU A 138 26.96 55.75 3.16
N THR A 139 27.65 54.75 2.58
CA THR A 139 28.71 55.03 1.61
C THR A 139 28.66 54.01 0.48
N ARG A 140 28.27 54.49 -0.70
CA ARG A 140 28.47 53.83 -1.99
C ARG A 140 29.97 53.74 -2.29
N ARG A 141 30.44 52.56 -2.71
CA ARG A 141 31.56 52.46 -3.66
C ARG A 141 31.25 51.38 -4.70
N SER A 142 30.94 51.89 -5.88
CA SER A 142 30.96 51.21 -7.17
C SER A 142 32.38 50.74 -7.50
N GLY A 143 32.50 49.47 -7.88
CA GLY A 143 33.66 48.89 -8.57
C GLY A 143 33.16 47.79 -9.49
N THR A 144 33.11 48.08 -10.78
CA THR A 144 32.70 47.20 -11.89
C THR A 144 33.85 46.31 -12.37
N ALA A 145 33.60 45.02 -12.44
CA ALA A 145 34.14 44.02 -13.40
C ALA A 145 33.20 42.80 -13.26
N GLN A 146 32.19 42.55 -14.11
CA GLN A 146 32.30 41.92 -15.43
C GLN A 146 33.40 40.86 -15.47
N ASP A 147 33.12 39.63 -15.05
CA ASP A 147 32.73 38.49 -15.89
C ASP A 147 32.38 37.30 -14.96
N GLU A 148 31.63 36.30 -15.44
CA GLU A 148 31.01 35.16 -14.70
C GLU A 148 29.50 35.27 -14.42
N THR A 149 28.75 35.78 -15.39
CA THR A 149 27.40 35.28 -15.67
C THR A 149 27.48 34.12 -16.65
N ALA A 150 27.39 32.88 -16.17
CA ALA A 150 26.73 31.75 -16.84
C ALA A 150 27.09 30.43 -16.15
N GLU A 151 26.51 30.12 -14.98
CA GLU A 151 26.39 28.71 -14.54
C GLU A 151 25.46 28.46 -13.34
N ASN A 152 24.85 29.48 -12.71
CA ASN A 152 24.03 29.29 -11.51
C ASN A 152 22.56 29.75 -11.62
N GLU A 153 21.98 29.76 -12.82
CA GLU A 153 20.53 29.99 -13.06
C GLU A 153 19.81 28.72 -13.60
N SER A 154 20.09 27.55 -13.04
CA SER A 154 19.35 26.31 -13.34
C SER A 154 18.85 25.60 -12.08
N THR A 155 18.48 26.38 -11.06
CA THR A 155 17.69 25.85 -9.95
C THR A 155 16.21 26.13 -10.24
N GLU A 156 15.43 25.04 -10.33
CA GLU A 156 13.94 24.99 -10.49
C GLU A 156 13.34 24.72 -11.88
N SER A 157 14.06 24.19 -12.87
CA SER A 157 13.35 23.40 -13.89
C SER A 157 12.96 22.07 -13.27
N ALA A 158 11.68 21.90 -12.91
CA ALA A 158 11.14 20.61 -12.49
C ALA A 158 11.57 19.54 -13.49
N TYR A 159 12.24 18.49 -13.02
CA TYR A 159 12.76 17.43 -13.89
C TYR A 159 11.61 16.79 -14.69
N GLN A 160 11.72 16.83 -16.02
CA GLN A 160 10.72 16.30 -16.95
C GLN A 160 11.36 15.25 -17.86
N PRO A 161 11.08 13.95 -17.65
CA PRO A 161 11.51 12.90 -18.56
C PRO A 161 10.74 13.01 -19.90
N ARG A 162 11.45 12.74 -21.00
CA ARG A 162 10.90 12.67 -22.37
C ARG A 162 10.70 11.23 -22.82
N LEU A 163 11.69 10.38 -22.57
CA LEU A 163 11.64 8.96 -22.89
C LEU A 163 11.76 8.11 -21.62
N ALA A 164 11.04 7.00 -21.61
CA ALA A 164 10.95 6.04 -20.52
C ALA A 164 11.02 4.64 -21.12
N HIS A 165 12.24 4.09 -21.23
CA HIS A 165 12.45 2.76 -21.79
C HIS A 165 12.13 1.68 -20.75
N PRO A 166 11.22 0.75 -21.04
CA PRO A 166 10.88 -0.35 -20.13
C PRO A 166 12.05 -1.33 -19.99
N THR A 167 12.26 -1.85 -18.78
CA THR A 167 13.22 -2.94 -18.51
C THR A 167 12.52 -4.29 -18.46
N ASP A 168 13.28 -5.39 -18.50
CA ASP A 168 12.73 -6.75 -18.42
C ASP A 168 11.90 -6.98 -17.15
N LYS A 169 12.25 -6.30 -16.05
CA LYS A 169 11.52 -6.34 -14.77
C LYS A 169 10.12 -5.74 -14.88
N MET A 170 9.88 -4.84 -15.83
CA MET A 170 8.57 -4.19 -15.99
C MET A 170 7.48 -5.18 -16.40
N SER A 171 7.84 -6.24 -17.12
CA SER A 171 6.91 -7.32 -17.51
C SER A 171 6.26 -7.98 -16.28
N GLN A 172 6.99 -8.07 -15.16
CA GLN A 172 6.49 -8.65 -13.90
C GLN A 172 5.32 -7.85 -13.31
N LEU A 173 5.31 -6.52 -13.50
CA LEU A 173 4.21 -5.65 -13.04
C LEU A 173 2.88 -5.93 -13.77
N LEU A 174 2.95 -6.46 -15.00
CA LEU A 174 1.78 -6.78 -15.80
C LEU A 174 1.18 -8.16 -15.48
N GLN A 175 1.93 -9.04 -14.82
CA GLN A 175 1.46 -10.38 -14.45
C GLN A 175 0.42 -10.33 -13.32
N LEU A 176 0.63 -9.48 -12.31
CA LEU A 176 -0.26 -9.38 -11.15
C LEU A 176 -1.46 -8.46 -11.42
N ARG A 177 -2.68 -9.02 -11.54
CA ARG A 177 -3.90 -8.29 -11.91
C ARG A 177 -4.76 -7.95 -10.69
N GLY A 178 -4.79 -8.82 -9.68
CA GLY A 178 -5.62 -8.71 -8.50
C GLY A 178 -5.08 -7.78 -7.41
N VAL A 179 -3.83 -7.31 -7.54
CA VAL A 179 -3.13 -6.50 -6.53
C VAL A 179 -2.40 -5.30 -7.11
N HIS A 180 -1.98 -4.38 -6.22
CA HIS A 180 -1.13 -3.27 -6.59
C HIS A 180 0.21 -3.79 -7.16
N PRO A 181 0.58 -3.46 -8.40
CA PRO A 181 1.65 -4.16 -9.12
C PRO A 181 3.02 -4.00 -8.44
N LEU A 182 3.35 -2.79 -7.95
CA LEU A 182 4.61 -2.57 -7.25
C LEU A 182 4.70 -3.32 -5.91
N TYR A 183 3.58 -3.40 -5.19
CA TYR A 183 3.54 -4.06 -3.89
C TYR A 183 3.55 -5.58 -4.07
N GLY A 184 2.85 -6.10 -5.07
CA GLY A 184 2.84 -7.52 -5.39
C GLY A 184 4.23 -8.04 -5.76
N VAL A 185 4.96 -7.36 -6.66
CA VAL A 185 6.34 -7.74 -7.00
C VAL A 185 7.27 -7.57 -5.79
N PHE A 186 7.09 -6.52 -4.98
CA PHE A 186 7.81 -6.36 -3.72
C PHE A 186 7.56 -7.55 -2.78
N LEU A 187 6.32 -7.99 -2.60
CA LEU A 187 5.99 -9.14 -1.77
C LEU A 187 6.66 -10.42 -2.28
N VAL A 188 6.56 -10.72 -3.58
CA VAL A 188 7.21 -11.91 -4.16
C VAL A 188 8.70 -11.93 -3.84
N ASN A 189 9.39 -10.80 -3.94
CA ASN A 189 10.81 -10.71 -3.61
C ASN A 189 11.14 -10.98 -2.13
N GLN A 190 10.19 -10.76 -1.21
CA GLN A 190 10.38 -11.03 0.22
C GLN A 190 9.96 -12.46 0.61
N LEU A 191 8.94 -13.01 -0.04
CA LEU A 191 8.28 -14.26 0.37
C LEU A 191 9.09 -15.54 0.15
N GLY A 192 10.23 -15.46 -0.53
CA GLY A 192 11.13 -16.61 -0.68
C GLY A 192 11.67 -17.14 0.65
N ALA A 193 11.94 -16.26 1.61
CA ALA A 193 12.44 -16.62 2.94
C ALA A 193 11.32 -16.89 3.97
N ALA A 194 10.05 -16.72 3.60
CA ALA A 194 8.92 -16.84 4.50
C ALA A 194 8.49 -18.30 4.69
N ASP A 195 7.93 -18.61 5.86
CA ASP A 195 7.24 -19.88 6.07
C ASP A 195 5.81 -19.88 5.49
N ARG A 196 5.13 -21.03 5.59
CA ARG A 196 3.76 -21.18 5.09
C ARG A 196 2.77 -20.17 5.69
N ALA A 197 2.89 -19.90 6.98
CA ALA A 197 1.97 -19.01 7.69
C ALA A 197 2.20 -17.55 7.29
N GLU A 198 3.47 -17.13 7.24
CA GLU A 198 3.89 -15.80 6.82
C GLU A 198 3.48 -15.49 5.38
N ARG A 199 3.67 -16.44 4.46
CA ARG A 199 3.22 -16.30 3.06
C ARG A 199 1.73 -16.09 2.97
N LEU A 200 0.96 -16.90 3.69
CA LEU A 200 -0.50 -16.80 3.70
C LEU A 200 -0.96 -15.46 4.28
N GLN A 201 -0.39 -15.05 5.42
CA GLN A 201 -0.72 -13.77 6.05
C GLN A 201 -0.39 -12.59 5.14
N ALA A 202 0.77 -12.60 4.48
CA ALA A 202 1.18 -11.55 3.58
C ALA A 202 0.22 -11.43 2.38
N MET A 203 -0.16 -12.55 1.76
CA MET A 203 -1.11 -12.56 0.64
C MET A 203 -2.52 -12.14 1.06
N GLU A 204 -3.02 -12.63 2.21
CA GLU A 204 -4.30 -12.19 2.78
C GLU A 204 -4.32 -10.69 3.05
N SER A 205 -3.19 -10.13 3.51
CA SER A 205 -3.14 -8.72 3.91
C SER A 205 -3.35 -7.72 2.79
N VAL A 206 -3.14 -8.14 1.54
CA VAL A 206 -3.36 -7.32 0.34
C VAL A 206 -4.85 -7.22 -0.01
N LEU A 207 -5.64 -8.19 0.45
CA LEU A 207 -7.06 -8.26 0.16
C LEU A 207 -7.85 -7.50 1.23
N GLU A 208 -8.22 -6.26 0.91
CA GLU A 208 -9.01 -5.41 1.81
C GLU A 208 -10.25 -6.14 2.36
N MET A 209 -10.41 -6.06 3.68
CA MET A 209 -11.55 -6.60 4.41
C MET A 209 -12.32 -5.51 5.14
N PRO A 210 -13.68 -5.51 5.06
CA PRO A 210 -14.48 -4.53 5.78
C PRO A 210 -14.36 -4.70 7.30
N MET A 211 -14.18 -3.58 8.00
CA MET A 211 -14.14 -3.53 9.48
C MET A 211 -15.41 -4.08 10.15
N SER A 212 -16.54 -4.16 9.42
CA SER A 212 -17.77 -4.75 9.94
C SER A 212 -17.59 -6.21 10.35
N VAL A 213 -16.62 -6.93 9.77
CA VAL A 213 -16.41 -8.37 10.05
C VAL A 213 -15.97 -8.64 11.50
N GLY A 214 -15.44 -7.60 12.15
CA GLY A 214 -15.14 -7.63 13.58
C GLY A 214 -13.75 -8.20 13.88
N PRO A 215 -13.45 -8.42 15.17
CA PRO A 215 -12.11 -8.79 15.62
C PRO A 215 -11.73 -10.25 15.34
N ALA A 216 -12.70 -11.14 15.06
CA ALA A 216 -12.47 -12.56 14.84
C ALA A 216 -11.60 -12.89 13.61
N ILE A 217 -11.39 -11.93 12.71
CA ILE A 217 -10.55 -12.09 11.51
C ILE A 217 -9.17 -11.46 11.65
N ARG A 218 -8.86 -10.86 12.79
CA ARG A 218 -7.57 -10.21 13.02
C ARG A 218 -6.49 -11.25 13.20
N VAL A 219 -5.26 -10.85 12.90
CA VAL A 219 -4.08 -11.65 13.17
C VAL A 219 -4.02 -11.97 14.68
N PRO A 220 -3.84 -13.26 15.06
CA PRO A 220 -3.65 -13.67 16.45
C PRO A 220 -2.41 -13.04 17.09
N LYS A 221 -2.28 -13.20 18.41
CA LYS A 221 -1.09 -12.76 19.15
C LYS A 221 0.09 -13.68 18.85
N TYR A 222 1.30 -13.23 19.21
CA TYR A 222 2.53 -14.02 19.02
C TYR A 222 2.56 -15.36 19.79
N GLU A 223 1.72 -15.51 20.82
CA GLU A 223 1.54 -16.78 21.54
C GLU A 223 0.90 -17.86 20.67
N ASP A 224 -0.13 -17.48 19.90
CA ASP A 224 -0.88 -18.39 19.02
C ASP A 224 -0.24 -18.49 17.63
N LEU A 225 0.29 -17.36 17.13
CA LEU A 225 0.94 -17.24 15.83
C LEU A 225 2.33 -16.61 16.00
N PRO A 226 3.37 -17.40 16.32
CA PRO A 226 4.72 -16.88 16.50
C PRO A 226 5.28 -16.33 15.18
N PRO A 227 6.17 -15.31 15.24
CA PRO A 227 6.79 -14.75 14.04
C PRO A 227 7.70 -15.79 13.38
N GLY A 228 7.60 -15.91 12.06
CA GLY A 228 8.37 -16.87 11.28
C GLY A 228 9.77 -16.36 10.87
N PRO A 229 10.43 -17.10 9.95
CA PRO A 229 11.79 -16.79 9.50
C PRO A 229 11.90 -15.47 8.73
N LEU A 230 10.88 -15.06 7.96
CA LEU A 230 10.93 -13.79 7.24
C LEU A 230 10.89 -12.60 8.21
N ALA A 231 9.97 -12.65 9.19
CA ALA A 231 9.83 -11.61 10.20
C ALA A 231 11.13 -11.46 11.00
N THR A 232 11.57 -12.53 11.66
CA THR A 232 12.69 -12.48 12.60
C THR A 232 14.05 -12.36 11.93
N GLY A 233 14.25 -13.08 10.81
CA GLY A 233 15.55 -13.18 10.15
C GLY A 233 15.88 -12.00 9.22
N ARG A 234 14.87 -11.40 8.58
CA ARG A 234 15.07 -10.37 7.55
C ARG A 234 14.41 -9.05 7.90
N LEU A 235 13.09 -9.05 8.13
CA LEU A 235 12.32 -7.81 8.27
C LEU A 235 12.68 -7.06 9.55
N ASP A 236 12.76 -7.74 10.69
CA ASP A 236 13.04 -7.12 11.98
C ASP A 236 14.42 -6.45 11.98
N VAL A 237 15.42 -7.13 11.40
CA VAL A 237 16.78 -6.60 11.25
C VAL A 237 16.78 -5.35 10.36
N GLN A 238 16.09 -5.39 9.22
CA GLN A 238 16.03 -4.25 8.29
C GLN A 238 15.27 -3.06 8.89
N LEU A 239 14.13 -3.29 9.56
CA LEU A 239 13.33 -2.24 10.17
C LEU A 239 14.09 -1.54 11.30
N LEU A 240 14.86 -2.27 12.10
CA LEU A 240 15.72 -1.69 13.14
C LEU A 240 16.88 -0.88 12.53
N GLN A 241 17.55 -1.41 11.51
CA GLN A 241 18.65 -0.73 10.83
C GLN A 241 18.22 0.59 10.17
N LEU A 242 17.01 0.61 9.60
CA LEU A 242 16.43 1.80 8.97
C LEU A 242 15.74 2.74 9.97
N GLY A 243 15.64 2.36 11.25
CA GLY A 243 14.94 3.14 12.28
C GLY A 243 13.43 3.25 12.05
N LEU A 244 12.83 2.28 11.35
CA LEU A 244 11.40 2.25 11.01
C LEU A 244 10.53 1.57 12.08
N ALA A 245 11.14 0.81 12.98
CA ALA A 245 10.46 0.18 14.10
C ALA A 245 11.36 0.19 15.35
N SER A 246 10.73 0.26 16.52
CA SER A 246 11.42 0.05 17.80
C SER A 246 11.50 -1.44 18.16
N PRO A 247 12.43 -1.86 19.04
CA PRO A 247 12.45 -3.23 19.54
C PRO A 247 11.12 -3.67 20.19
N GLU A 248 10.46 -2.76 20.91
CA GLU A 248 9.17 -3.02 21.56
C GLU A 248 8.05 -3.30 20.55
N GLU A 249 8.01 -2.53 19.45
CA GLU A 249 7.10 -2.76 18.33
C GLU A 249 7.37 -4.10 17.61
N LEU A 250 8.56 -4.68 17.76
CA LEU A 250 8.90 -5.98 17.19
C LEU A 250 8.67 -7.14 18.19
N GLY A 251 8.12 -6.85 19.37
CA GLY A 251 7.80 -7.83 20.40
C GLY A 251 8.88 -7.99 21.49
N ALA A 252 9.95 -7.18 21.47
CA ALA A 252 10.91 -7.17 22.56
C ALA A 252 10.28 -6.49 23.79
N GLY A 253 9.85 -7.27 24.79
CA GLY A 253 9.32 -6.75 26.05
C GLY A 253 7.85 -7.08 26.35
N THR A 254 7.17 -7.84 25.49
CA THR A 254 5.81 -8.32 25.78
C THR A 254 5.76 -9.49 26.76
N GLY A 255 6.91 -10.05 27.14
CA GLY A 255 7.00 -11.29 27.91
C GLY A 255 6.89 -11.19 29.43
N ASP A 256 6.99 -10.01 30.07
CA ASP A 256 7.30 -9.97 31.52
C ASP A 256 6.68 -8.80 32.31
N ARG A 257 5.67 -8.09 31.80
CA ARG A 257 4.91 -7.15 32.65
C ARG A 257 3.49 -7.64 32.79
N ASP A 258 3.22 -8.37 33.86
CA ASP A 258 1.88 -8.72 34.31
C ASP A 258 0.98 -7.47 34.22
N ASP A 259 -0.21 -7.62 33.62
CA ASP A 259 -1.22 -6.55 33.51
C ASP A 259 -1.57 -5.92 34.89
N ASP A 260 -1.27 -6.63 35.98
CA ASP A 260 -1.47 -6.20 37.37
C ASP A 260 -0.47 -5.13 37.86
N ASP A 261 0.76 -5.06 37.33
CA ASP A 261 1.79 -4.12 37.84
C ASP A 261 1.70 -2.71 37.22
N ARG A 262 1.15 -2.61 36.00
CA ARG A 262 1.02 -1.32 35.28
C ARG A 262 -0.18 -0.48 35.74
N GLY A 263 -1.10 -1.05 36.51
CA GLY A 263 -2.23 -0.33 37.11
C GLY A 263 -1.83 0.66 38.22
N ARG A 264 -0.54 0.68 38.60
CA ARG A 264 0.01 1.46 39.73
C ARG A 264 1.00 2.55 39.32
N GLU A 265 1.21 2.79 38.03
CA GLU A 265 2.12 3.83 37.54
C GLU A 265 1.43 5.20 37.48
N MET A 266 2.09 6.22 38.04
CA MET A 266 1.62 7.61 38.08
C MET A 266 1.57 8.28 36.69
N PHE A 267 2.23 7.66 35.70
CA PHE A 267 2.21 8.02 34.28
C PHE A 267 2.02 6.74 33.46
N PRO A 268 0.84 6.49 32.87
CA PRO A 268 0.65 5.31 32.05
C PRO A 268 1.51 5.43 30.78
N GLU A 269 2.54 4.60 30.65
CA GLU A 269 3.26 4.42 29.38
C GLU A 269 2.25 3.97 28.31
N GLU A 270 2.26 4.62 27.14
CA GLU A 270 1.37 4.24 26.04
C GLU A 270 1.69 2.80 25.60
N ARG A 271 0.68 1.92 25.60
CA ARG A 271 0.84 0.52 25.20
C ARG A 271 1.28 0.44 23.74
N VAL A 272 2.53 0.04 23.50
CA VAL A 272 3.04 -0.27 22.16
C VAL A 272 2.61 -1.70 21.80
N TRP A 273 1.79 -1.82 20.75
CA TRP A 273 1.36 -3.12 20.23
C TRP A 273 2.41 -3.68 19.26
N PRO A 274 2.78 -4.98 19.38
CA PRO A 274 3.66 -5.60 18.40
C PRO A 274 3.06 -5.53 17.00
N LEU A 275 3.92 -5.25 16.02
CA LEU A 275 3.54 -5.18 14.61
C LEU A 275 3.26 -6.57 14.06
N THR A 276 2.18 -6.67 13.29
CA THR A 276 1.92 -7.84 12.45
C THR A 276 2.90 -7.89 11.28
N LEU A 277 3.10 -9.06 10.66
CA LEU A 277 3.95 -9.20 9.48
C LEU A 277 3.54 -8.23 8.36
N ALA A 278 2.23 -8.09 8.13
CA ALA A 278 1.68 -7.19 7.12
C ALA A 278 2.05 -5.72 7.38
N GLU A 279 2.05 -5.29 8.65
CA GLU A 279 2.46 -3.93 9.03
C GLU A 279 3.97 -3.73 8.88
N LYS A 280 4.78 -4.75 9.21
CA LYS A 280 6.24 -4.75 8.98
C LYS A 280 6.55 -4.59 7.49
N LEU A 281 5.93 -5.41 6.65
CA LEU A 281 6.05 -5.34 5.18
C LEU A 281 5.59 -3.98 4.64
N ARG A 282 4.49 -3.45 5.18
CA ARG A 282 3.98 -2.15 4.76
C ARG A 282 4.93 -1.00 5.09
N ARG A 283 5.48 -0.97 6.30
CA ARG A 283 6.47 0.06 6.72
C ARG A 283 7.72 0.03 5.84
N LEU A 284 8.22 -1.16 5.55
CA LEU A 284 9.37 -1.32 4.66
C LEU A 284 9.06 -0.84 3.24
N PHE A 285 7.89 -1.21 2.71
CA PHE A 285 7.46 -0.76 1.39
C PHE A 285 7.30 0.76 1.30
N ASP A 286 6.67 1.41 2.29
CA ASP A 286 6.47 2.86 2.29
C ASP A 286 7.81 3.62 2.34
N HIS A 287 8.84 3.03 2.97
CA HIS A 287 10.21 3.57 2.97
C HIS A 287 10.88 3.43 1.59
N GLU A 288 10.77 2.27 0.94
CA GLU A 288 11.35 2.04 -0.40
C GLU A 288 10.61 2.80 -1.51
N PHE A 289 9.30 2.98 -1.35
CA PHE A 289 8.39 3.55 -2.36
C PHE A 289 7.55 4.72 -1.80
N PRO A 290 8.16 5.84 -1.36
CA PRO A 290 7.45 6.95 -0.69
C PRO A 290 6.44 7.69 -1.59
N GLY A 291 6.45 7.44 -2.90
CA GLY A 291 5.51 8.03 -3.86
C GLY A 291 4.22 7.23 -4.10
N VAL A 292 4.07 6.06 -3.47
CA VAL A 292 2.94 5.15 -3.65
C VAL A 292 1.95 5.31 -2.49
N TYR A 293 0.87 6.07 -2.71
CA TYR A 293 -0.12 6.38 -1.66
C TYR A 293 -1.44 5.61 -1.81
N ASP A 294 -1.65 4.96 -2.95
CA ASP A 294 -2.89 4.26 -3.30
C ASP A 294 -2.94 2.81 -2.80
N LEU A 295 -1.89 2.34 -2.13
CA LEU A 295 -1.85 1.03 -1.51
C LEU A 295 -2.61 1.01 -0.19
N ARG A 296 -3.46 -0.01 -0.01
CA ARG A 296 -4.11 -0.35 1.26
C ARG A 296 -3.78 -1.77 1.63
N THR A 297 -3.47 -1.97 2.90
CA THR A 297 -3.21 -3.29 3.48
C THR A 297 -4.06 -3.42 4.74
N THR A 298 -4.52 -4.63 5.04
CA THR A 298 -5.29 -4.91 6.25
C THR A 298 -4.79 -6.22 6.83
N PRO A 299 -4.22 -6.25 8.04
CA PRO A 299 -3.78 -7.50 8.65
C PRO A 299 -4.99 -8.38 8.96
N VAL A 300 -5.07 -9.54 8.30
CA VAL A 300 -6.18 -10.49 8.38
C VAL A 300 -5.62 -11.91 8.48
N TRP A 301 -6.32 -12.79 9.21
CA TRP A 301 -5.99 -14.21 9.37
C TRP A 301 -7.26 -15.08 9.27
N ILE A 302 -7.86 -15.11 8.09
CA ILE A 302 -9.08 -15.88 7.81
C ILE A 302 -8.74 -17.25 7.24
N ALA A 303 -7.95 -17.28 6.16
CA ALA A 303 -7.65 -18.53 5.49
C ALA A 303 -6.69 -19.38 6.32
N GLY A 304 -5.74 -18.75 7.01
CA GLY A 304 -4.89 -19.43 7.99
C GLY A 304 -5.69 -20.19 9.03
N GLU A 305 -6.59 -19.50 9.73
CA GLU A 305 -7.45 -20.15 10.74
C GLU A 305 -8.42 -21.18 10.12
N LEU A 306 -8.97 -20.91 8.93
CA LEU A 306 -9.82 -21.89 8.23
C LEU A 306 -9.07 -23.21 7.96
N LEU A 307 -7.79 -23.14 7.62
CA LEU A 307 -6.95 -24.31 7.38
C LEU A 307 -6.65 -25.07 8.69
N GLU A 308 -6.56 -24.38 9.83
CA GLU A 308 -6.51 -25.02 11.17
C GLU A 308 -7.79 -25.80 11.48
N PHE A 309 -8.95 -25.33 11.00
CA PHE A 309 -10.23 -26.06 11.02
C PHE A 309 -10.33 -27.17 9.94
N ASN A 310 -9.22 -27.59 9.34
CA ASN A 310 -9.13 -28.56 8.24
C ASN A 310 -10.01 -28.18 7.03
N GLY A 311 -10.14 -26.89 6.72
CA GLY A 311 -10.94 -26.41 5.61
C GLY A 311 -12.46 -26.43 5.87
N ASN A 312 -12.89 -26.71 7.10
CA ASN A 312 -14.32 -26.77 7.42
C ASN A 312 -14.91 -25.38 7.67
N PHE A 313 -15.37 -24.75 6.59
CA PHE A 313 -15.94 -23.42 6.60
C PHE A 313 -17.13 -23.25 7.56
N ASN A 314 -18.03 -24.23 7.62
CA ASN A 314 -19.20 -24.16 8.51
C ASN A 314 -18.82 -24.15 10.00
N LYS A 315 -17.78 -24.91 10.38
CA LYS A 315 -17.26 -24.90 11.76
C LYS A 315 -16.65 -23.55 12.10
N TYR A 316 -15.79 -23.01 11.23
CA TYR A 316 -15.15 -21.70 11.38
C TYR A 316 -16.18 -20.57 11.56
N ILE A 317 -17.21 -20.53 10.71
CA ILE A 317 -18.25 -19.50 10.79
C ILE A 317 -19.08 -19.63 12.08
N THR A 318 -19.32 -20.85 12.54
CA THR A 318 -20.13 -21.12 13.72
C THR A 318 -19.37 -20.82 15.02
N SER A 319 -18.08 -21.16 15.10
CA SER A 319 -17.25 -20.89 16.28
C SER A 319 -17.13 -19.38 16.55
N HIS A 320 -17.01 -18.58 15.49
CA HIS A 320 -16.82 -17.13 15.60
C HIS A 320 -18.12 -16.30 15.50
N GLY A 321 -19.27 -16.94 15.34
CA GLY A 321 -20.55 -16.22 15.23
C GLY A 321 -20.66 -15.34 13.98
N LEU A 322 -20.01 -15.72 12.87
CA LEU A 322 -19.88 -14.93 11.64
C LEU A 322 -21.00 -15.20 10.62
N GLN A 323 -22.13 -15.80 11.02
CA GLN A 323 -23.18 -16.25 10.09
C GLN A 323 -23.78 -15.10 9.25
N LYS A 324 -23.75 -13.86 9.75
CA LYS A 324 -24.24 -12.68 9.00
C LYS A 324 -23.27 -12.22 7.91
N GLN A 325 -22.02 -12.67 7.97
CA GLN A 325 -20.89 -12.16 7.20
C GLN A 325 -20.20 -13.26 6.39
N GLU A 326 -20.74 -14.46 6.43
CA GLU A 326 -20.35 -15.64 5.66
C GLU A 326 -20.02 -15.31 4.20
N GLY A 327 -20.89 -14.58 3.50
CA GLY A 327 -20.67 -14.20 2.10
C GLY A 327 -19.52 -13.20 1.87
N MET A 328 -19.12 -12.42 2.88
CA MET A 328 -17.92 -11.58 2.79
C MET A 328 -16.65 -12.43 2.91
N ILE A 329 -16.65 -13.39 3.82
CA ILE A 329 -15.54 -14.32 4.05
C ILE A 329 -15.38 -15.23 2.83
N PHE A 330 -16.48 -15.81 2.33
CA PHE A 330 -16.46 -16.64 1.13
C PHE A 330 -15.87 -15.91 -0.09
N ARG A 331 -16.30 -14.67 -0.35
CA ARG A 331 -15.71 -13.85 -1.43
C ARG A 331 -14.25 -13.48 -1.19
N HIS A 332 -13.83 -13.29 0.06
CA HIS A 332 -12.43 -13.06 0.38
C HIS A 332 -11.58 -14.29 0.04
N LEU A 333 -12.02 -15.49 0.42
CA LEU A 333 -11.34 -16.74 0.08
C LEU A 333 -11.25 -16.96 -1.43
N LEU A 334 -12.32 -16.69 -2.18
CA LEU A 334 -12.31 -16.76 -3.64
C LEU A 334 -11.28 -15.78 -4.26
N ARG A 335 -11.22 -14.55 -3.76
CA ARG A 335 -10.20 -13.57 -4.19
C ARG A 335 -8.78 -14.04 -3.85
N LEU A 336 -8.60 -14.68 -2.70
CA LEU A 336 -7.31 -15.24 -2.27
C LEU A 336 -6.88 -16.41 -3.15
N ILE A 337 -7.79 -17.30 -3.53
CA ILE A 337 -7.52 -18.41 -4.46
C ILE A 337 -6.98 -17.88 -5.79
N LEU A 338 -7.61 -16.83 -6.34
CA LEU A 338 -7.13 -16.16 -7.55
C LEU A 338 -5.76 -15.53 -7.34
N LEU A 339 -5.59 -14.82 -6.24
CA LEU A 339 -4.34 -14.15 -5.90
C LEU A 339 -3.16 -15.13 -5.80
N ILE A 340 -3.37 -16.27 -5.15
CA ILE A 340 -2.36 -17.33 -5.04
C ILE A 340 -2.00 -17.85 -6.44
N GLY A 341 -2.97 -18.00 -7.33
CA GLY A 341 -2.72 -18.36 -8.73
C GLY A 341 -1.85 -17.35 -9.46
N GLU A 342 -2.08 -16.05 -9.27
CA GLU A 342 -1.24 -14.99 -9.85
C GLU A 342 0.19 -15.01 -9.27
N PHE A 343 0.32 -15.22 -7.95
CA PHE A 343 1.62 -15.27 -7.27
C PHE A 343 2.44 -16.50 -7.66
N ALA A 344 1.79 -17.63 -7.95
CA ALA A 344 2.47 -18.83 -8.43
C ALA A 344 3.16 -18.63 -9.79
N GLY A 345 2.72 -17.63 -10.57
CA GLY A 345 3.36 -17.26 -11.84
C GLY A 345 4.68 -16.47 -11.69
N LEU A 346 4.97 -15.95 -10.49
CA LEU A 346 6.19 -15.18 -10.21
C LEU A 346 7.01 -15.87 -9.12
N CYS A 347 8.17 -16.40 -9.49
CA CYS A 347 9.07 -17.08 -8.55
C CYS A 347 9.93 -16.07 -7.75
N PRO A 348 10.01 -16.20 -6.41
CA PRO A 348 10.97 -15.46 -5.59
C PRO A 348 12.42 -15.82 -5.93
N PRO A 349 13.41 -14.97 -5.60
CA PRO A 349 14.82 -15.26 -5.85
C PRO A 349 15.43 -16.33 -4.93
N ASP A 350 14.85 -16.54 -3.74
CA ASP A 350 15.46 -17.38 -2.68
C ASP A 350 14.99 -18.85 -2.69
N ILE A 351 14.04 -19.23 -3.56
CA ILE A 351 13.42 -20.57 -3.64
C ILE A 351 13.34 -21.04 -5.08
N THR A 352 13.28 -22.36 -5.31
CA THR A 352 13.07 -22.90 -6.65
C THR A 352 11.62 -22.73 -7.11
N GLU A 353 11.42 -22.64 -8.43
CA GLU A 353 10.08 -22.46 -9.02
C GLU A 353 9.13 -23.62 -8.68
N ALA A 354 9.64 -24.85 -8.70
CA ALA A 354 8.86 -26.04 -8.38
C ALA A 354 8.40 -26.04 -6.92
N GLU A 355 9.30 -25.80 -5.97
CA GLU A 355 8.95 -25.75 -4.54
C GLU A 355 7.96 -24.61 -4.25
N TRP A 356 8.17 -23.43 -4.86
CA TRP A 356 7.26 -22.30 -4.74
C TRP A 356 5.85 -22.63 -5.24
N GLN A 357 5.75 -23.19 -6.45
CA GLN A 357 4.48 -23.55 -7.05
C GLN A 357 3.78 -24.65 -6.25
N ASP A 358 4.49 -25.71 -5.85
CA ASP A 358 3.92 -26.83 -5.10
C ASP A 358 3.30 -26.37 -3.78
N GLU A 359 3.99 -25.49 -3.04
CA GLU A 359 3.47 -24.96 -1.77
C GLU A 359 2.24 -24.05 -1.97
N LEU A 360 2.29 -23.16 -2.97
CA LEU A 360 1.16 -22.27 -3.27
C LEU A 360 -0.06 -23.04 -3.79
N TYR A 361 0.13 -23.98 -4.71
CA TYR A 361 -0.96 -24.83 -5.21
C TYR A 361 -1.53 -25.71 -4.11
N SER A 362 -0.70 -26.23 -3.19
CA SER A 362 -1.18 -26.97 -2.02
C SER A 362 -2.12 -26.13 -1.13
N ILE A 363 -1.78 -24.86 -0.87
CA ILE A 363 -2.69 -23.94 -0.14
C ILE A 363 -3.95 -23.67 -0.98
N ARG A 364 -3.78 -23.35 -2.26
CA ARG A 364 -4.88 -23.03 -3.17
C ARG A 364 -5.89 -24.17 -3.25
N ASP A 365 -5.45 -25.40 -3.41
CA ASP A 365 -6.30 -26.57 -3.57
C ASP A 365 -7.12 -26.85 -2.31
N GLN A 366 -6.50 -26.74 -1.12
CA GLN A 366 -7.22 -26.85 0.15
C GLN A 366 -8.32 -25.78 0.29
N LEU A 367 -8.05 -24.56 -0.15
CA LEU A 367 -9.04 -23.47 -0.13
C LEU A 367 -10.13 -23.67 -1.19
N VAL A 368 -9.79 -24.17 -2.38
CA VAL A 368 -10.75 -24.52 -3.43
C VAL A 368 -11.70 -25.61 -2.95
N ASP A 369 -11.18 -26.68 -2.34
CA ASP A 369 -12.00 -27.76 -1.79
C ASP A 369 -12.93 -27.24 -0.67
N SER A 370 -12.41 -26.38 0.19
CA SER A 370 -13.19 -25.70 1.24
C SER A 370 -14.32 -24.86 0.65
N CYS A 371 -14.06 -24.09 -0.41
CA CYS A 371 -15.06 -23.25 -1.07
C CYS A 371 -16.09 -24.07 -1.87
N ARG A 372 -15.66 -25.13 -2.56
CA ARG A 372 -16.55 -26.06 -3.28
C ARG A 372 -17.51 -26.79 -2.35
N ALA A 373 -17.08 -27.12 -1.14
CA ALA A 373 -17.93 -27.72 -0.12
C ALA A 373 -19.06 -26.77 0.35
N VAL A 374 -18.89 -25.46 0.21
CA VAL A 374 -19.89 -24.44 0.55
C VAL A 374 -20.80 -24.15 -0.65
N ASP A 375 -20.20 -23.81 -1.80
CA ASP A 375 -20.89 -23.52 -3.05
C ASP A 375 -19.96 -23.83 -4.25
N SER A 376 -20.11 -25.03 -4.82
CA SER A 376 -19.37 -25.46 -6.01
C SER A 376 -19.67 -24.61 -7.24
N THR A 377 -20.92 -24.20 -7.43
CA THR A 377 -21.34 -23.49 -8.65
C THR A 377 -20.68 -22.12 -8.74
N SER A 378 -20.67 -21.36 -7.63
CA SER A 378 -20.01 -20.05 -7.60
C SER A 378 -18.48 -20.17 -7.68
N THR A 379 -17.91 -21.21 -7.07
CA THR A 379 -16.46 -21.44 -7.06
C THR A 379 -15.94 -21.79 -8.45
N ASP A 380 -16.56 -22.77 -9.11
CA ASP A 380 -16.15 -23.23 -10.44
C ASP A 380 -16.33 -22.13 -11.49
N LYS A 381 -17.45 -21.40 -11.45
CA LYS A 381 -17.69 -20.27 -12.33
C LYS A 381 -16.60 -19.19 -12.21
N MET A 382 -16.18 -18.85 -11.00
CA MET A 382 -15.15 -17.83 -10.80
C MET A 382 -13.77 -18.31 -11.30
N LEU A 383 -13.46 -19.60 -11.12
CA LEU A 383 -12.22 -20.21 -11.62
C LEU A 383 -12.20 -20.23 -13.16
N GLU A 384 -13.31 -20.59 -13.81
CA GLU A 384 -13.46 -20.56 -15.26
C GLU A 384 -13.34 -19.13 -15.83
N GLU A 385 -13.98 -18.14 -15.20
CA GLU A 385 -13.88 -16.72 -15.59
C GLU A 385 -12.42 -16.24 -15.55
N SER A 386 -11.64 -16.66 -14.54
CA SER A 386 -10.23 -16.30 -14.45
C SER A 386 -9.38 -16.92 -15.56
N GLN A 387 -9.60 -18.20 -15.89
CA GLN A 387 -8.91 -18.89 -16.98
C GLN A 387 -9.24 -18.27 -18.34
N SER A 388 -10.50 -17.91 -18.58
CA SER A 388 -10.92 -17.25 -19.82
C SER A 388 -10.31 -15.85 -20.01
N SER A 389 -9.95 -15.18 -18.90
CA SER A 389 -9.27 -13.89 -18.92
C SER A 389 -7.77 -13.99 -19.18
N ASP A 390 -7.19 -15.20 -19.03
CA ASP A 390 -5.79 -15.50 -19.32
C ASP A 390 -5.55 -15.93 -20.77
N GLU A 391 -6.59 -16.34 -21.51
CA GLU A 391 -6.46 -16.52 -22.94
C GLU A 391 -6.29 -15.16 -23.63
N PRO A 392 -5.13 -14.88 -24.27
CA PRO A 392 -4.99 -13.66 -25.04
C PRO A 392 -6.01 -13.70 -26.17
N THR A 393 -6.87 -12.68 -26.24
CA THR A 393 -7.69 -12.44 -27.42
C THR A 393 -6.74 -12.18 -28.59
N THR A 394 -6.41 -13.23 -29.33
CA THR A 394 -5.62 -13.13 -30.56
C THR A 394 -6.39 -12.21 -31.52
N PRO A 395 -5.75 -11.17 -32.09
CA PRO A 395 -6.41 -10.24 -33.01
C PRO A 395 -6.94 -10.90 -34.29
#